data_AF-A0A316HRR4-F1
#
_entry.id   AF-A0A316HRR4-F1
#
_cell.length_a   1.000
_cell.length_b   1.000
_cell.length_c   1.000
_cell.angle_alpha   90.00
_cell.angle_beta   90.00
_cell.angle_gamma   90.00
#
_symmetry.space_group_name_H-M   'P 1'
#
loop_
_entity.id
_entity.type
_entity.pdbx_description
1 polymer ?
#
loop_
_entity_poly.entity_id
_entity_poly.type
_entity_poly.pdbx_seq_one_letter_code
_entity_poly.pdbx_strand_id
1 'polypeptide(L)'
;MIRIAFSRQTFEKFQTCPLDELEGEISRTSIRLKLQDQTSIAANRERYQQELDRLSVIKYISQMRRGKLNREDFNMKVELVTP
;
A
#
# COMPACT_ATOMS: atom_id res chain seq x y z
N MET A 1 8.25 -1.76 16.10
CA MET A 1 7.48 -1.23 14.94
C MET A 1 6.88 -2.42 14.22
N ILE A 2 5.56 -2.46 14.02
CA ILE A 2 4.91 -3.57 13.30
C ILE A 2 5.08 -3.31 11.80
N ARG A 3 5.62 -4.29 11.06
CA ARG A 3 5.75 -4.21 9.60
C ARG A 3 4.41 -4.51 8.94
N ILE A 4 4.12 -3.83 7.85
CA ILE A 4 2.92 -4.11 7.05
C ILE A 4 3.19 -5.37 6.22
N ALA A 5 2.44 -6.44 6.46
CA ALA A 5 2.46 -7.63 5.61
C ALA A 5 1.91 -7.29 4.22
N PHE A 6 2.67 -7.58 3.17
CA PHE A 6 2.28 -7.27 1.81
C PHE A 6 2.69 -8.37 0.84
N SER A 7 1.83 -8.70 -0.11
CA SER A 7 2.10 -9.74 -1.10
C SER A 7 3.32 -9.38 -1.96
N ARG A 8 4.29 -10.29 -2.02
CA ARG A 8 5.46 -10.17 -2.90
C ARG A 8 5.05 -10.07 -4.38
N GLN A 9 4.05 -10.86 -4.80
CA GLN A 9 3.54 -10.82 -6.17
C GLN A 9 2.96 -9.45 -6.52
N THR A 10 2.18 -8.87 -5.60
CA THR A 10 1.60 -7.54 -5.79
C THR A 10 2.68 -6.45 -5.80
N PHE A 11 3.71 -6.59 -4.96
CA PHE A 11 4.87 -5.69 -4.96
C PHE A 11 5.58 -5.69 -6.31
N GLU A 12 5.91 -6.88 -6.85
CA GLU A 12 6.58 -7.01 -8.15
C GLU A 12 5.77 -6.36 -9.27
N LYS A 13 4.45 -6.55 -9.27
CA LYS A 13 3.54 -5.89 -10.23
C LYS A 13 3.64 -4.37 -10.18
N PHE A 14 3.61 -3.77 -8.99
CA PHE A 14 3.71 -2.32 -8.83
C PHE A 14 5.13 -1.77 -9.03
N GLN A 15 6.14 -2.62 -8.87
CA GLN A 15 7.52 -2.27 -9.14
C GLN A 15 7.76 -2.11 -10.65
N THR A 16 7.12 -2.94 -11.49
CA THR A 16 7.34 -2.95 -12.94
C THR A 16 6.30 -2.17 -13.76
N CYS A 17 5.12 -1.85 -13.20
CA CYS A 17 4.09 -1.10 -13.92
C CYS A 17 4.55 0.33 -14.29
N PRO A 18 3.90 1.03 -15.23
CA PRO A 18 4.11 2.46 -15.43
C PRO A 18 3.87 3.28 -14.15
N LEU A 19 4.60 4.38 -13.96
CA LEU A 19 4.43 5.25 -12.78
C LEU A 19 3.02 5.88 -12.73
N ASP A 20 2.45 6.23 -13.88
CA ASP A 20 1.11 6.82 -13.96
C ASP A 20 0.03 5.84 -13.45
N GLU A 21 0.17 4.55 -13.74
CA GLU A 21 -0.72 3.53 -13.21
C GLU A 21 -0.61 3.40 -11.70
N LEU A 22 0.61 3.47 -11.17
CA LEU A 22 0.87 3.42 -9.73
C LEU A 22 0.23 4.61 -9.00
N GLU A 23 0.39 5.83 -9.52
CA GLU A 23 -0.21 7.04 -8.96
C GLU A 23 -1.74 7.04 -9.12
N GLY A 24 -2.24 6.48 -10.22
CA GLY A 24 -3.67 6.25 -10.44
C GLY A 24 -4.28 5.28 -9.43
N GLU A 25 -3.54 4.23 -9.05
CA GLU A 25 -3.97 3.29 -7.99
C GLU A 25 -3.97 3.96 -6.61
N ILE A 26 -2.91 4.73 -6.28
CA ILE A 26 -2.84 5.53 -5.04
C ILE A 26 -4.06 6.45 -4.93
N SER A 27 -4.40 7.14 -6.02
CA SER A 27 -5.53 8.07 -6.07
C SER A 27 -6.86 7.36 -5.89
N ARG A 28 -7.09 6.27 -6.63
CA ARG A 28 -8.32 5.46 -6.55
C ARG A 28 -8.54 4.90 -5.15
N THR A 29 -7.51 4.32 -4.54
CA THR A 29 -7.59 3.77 -3.19
C THR A 29 -7.81 4.87 -2.14
N SER A 30 -7.17 6.03 -2.30
CA SER A 30 -7.41 7.19 -1.41
C SER A 30 -8.85 7.71 -1.49
N ILE A 31 -9.44 7.78 -2.70
CA ILE A 31 -10.84 8.17 -2.88
C ILE A 31 -11.76 7.15 -2.23
N ARG A 32 -11.52 5.86 -2.46
CA ARG A 32 -12.31 4.76 -1.87
C ARG A 32 -12.33 4.82 -0.34
N LEU A 33 -11.17 5.02 0.27
CA LEU A 33 -11.03 5.19 1.72
C LEU A 33 -11.76 6.43 2.26
N LYS A 34 -11.84 7.51 1.48
CA LYS A 34 -12.60 8.72 1.85
C LYS A 34 -14.11 8.52 1.74
N LEU A 35 -14.54 7.73 0.76
CA LEU A 35 -15.96 7.41 0.54
C LEU A 35 -16.47 6.32 1.49
N GLN A 36 -15.57 5.57 2.12
CA GLN A 36 -15.94 4.52 3.06
C GLN A 36 -16.36 5.15 4.39
N ASP A 37 -17.63 4.96 4.74
CA ASP A 37 -18.18 5.47 5.98
C ASP A 37 -17.56 4.74 7.19
N GLN A 38 -16.82 5.47 8.04
CA GLN A 38 -16.08 4.92 9.17
C GLN A 38 -16.98 4.37 10.29
N THR A 39 -18.30 4.53 10.16
CA THR A 39 -19.30 4.30 11.20
C THR A 39 -19.83 2.87 11.26
N SER A 40 -19.54 2.00 10.29
CA SER A 40 -20.21 0.69 10.22
C SER A 40 -19.30 -0.45 10.69
N ILE A 41 -19.64 -1.12 11.81
CA ILE A 41 -19.26 -2.49 12.23
C ILE A 41 -17.73 -2.83 12.27
N ALA A 42 -17.29 -3.54 13.33
CA ALA A 42 -15.88 -3.95 13.52
C ALA A 42 -15.22 -4.63 12.29
N ALA A 43 -15.99 -5.39 11.51
CA ALA A 43 -15.52 -6.01 10.27
C ALA A 43 -15.11 -5.00 9.17
N ASN A 44 -15.75 -3.82 9.10
CA ASN A 44 -15.29 -2.79 8.18
C ASN A 44 -14.08 -2.04 8.71
N ARG A 45 -13.85 -2.00 10.04
CA ARG A 45 -12.63 -1.41 10.61
C ARG A 45 -11.38 -2.20 10.20
N GLU A 46 -11.45 -3.53 10.25
CA GLU A 46 -10.33 -4.38 9.81
C GLU A 46 -10.07 -4.23 8.31
N ARG A 47 -11.12 -4.29 7.47
CA ARG A 47 -10.99 -4.05 6.03
C ARG A 47 -10.47 -2.64 5.71
N TYR A 48 -10.92 -1.64 6.45
CA TYR A 48 -10.45 -0.26 6.30
C TYR A 48 -8.97 -0.14 6.64
N GLN A 49 -8.53 -0.78 7.74
CA GLN A 49 -7.12 -0.84 8.11
C GLN A 49 -6.28 -1.55 7.04
N GLN A 50 -6.75 -2.67 6.51
CA GLN A 50 -6.07 -3.38 5.42
C GLN A 50 -5.92 -2.51 4.16
N GLU A 51 -6.95 -1.72 3.80
CA GLU A 51 -6.89 -0.78 2.67
C GLU A 51 -5.94 0.40 2.94
N LEU A 52 -5.87 0.90 4.20
CA LEU A 52 -4.89 1.91 4.62
C LEU A 52 -3.46 1.38 4.54
N ASP A 53 -3.24 0.17 5.02
CA ASP A 53 -1.95 -0.51 5.00
C ASP A 53 -1.49 -0.74 3.56
N ARG A 54 -2.40 -1.24 2.71
CA ARG A 54 -2.17 -1.38 1.26
C ARG A 54 -1.81 -0.06 0.60
N LEU A 55 -2.56 1.01 0.86
CA LEU A 55 -2.27 2.34 0.32
C LEU A 55 -0.88 2.83 0.76
N SER A 56 -0.52 2.60 2.02
CA SER A 56 0.78 2.99 2.56
C SER A 56 1.93 2.27 1.85
N VAL A 57 1.79 0.96 1.62
CA VAL A 57 2.80 0.19 0.88
C VAL A 57 2.94 0.67 -0.57
N ILE A 58 1.83 0.91 -1.28
CA ILE A 58 1.88 1.41 -2.66
C ILE A 58 2.58 2.78 -2.72
N LYS A 59 2.35 3.67 -1.73
CA LYS A 59 3.09 4.94 -1.61
C LYS A 59 4.59 4.72 -1.38
N TYR A 60 4.97 3.77 -0.53
CA TYR A 60 6.38 3.44 -0.32
C TYR A 60 7.04 2.88 -1.60
N ILE A 61 6.33 2.06 -2.37
CA ILE A 61 6.80 1.59 -3.69
C ILE A 61 7.02 2.78 -4.63
N SER A 62 6.07 3.72 -4.71
CA SER A 62 6.21 4.95 -5.51
C SER A 62 7.42 5.78 -5.07
N GLN A 63 7.63 5.96 -3.76
CA GLN A 63 8.78 6.66 -3.22
C GLN A 63 10.10 5.96 -3.56
N MET A 64 10.16 4.63 -3.46
CA MET A 64 11.33 3.85 -3.88
C MET A 64 11.68 4.05 -5.35
N ARG A 65 10.67 3.93 -6.22
CA ARG A 65 10.87 4.07 -7.67
C ARG A 65 11.29 5.49 -8.08
N ARG A 66 10.91 6.49 -7.29
CA ARG A 66 11.33 7.89 -7.44
C ARG A 66 12.65 8.21 -6.73
N GLY A 67 13.32 7.23 -6.11
CA GLY A 67 14.57 7.42 -5.38
C GLY A 67 14.45 8.18 -4.06
N LYS A 68 13.23 8.37 -3.54
CA LYS A 68 12.94 9.09 -2.28
C LYS A 68 12.97 8.19 -1.04
N LEU A 69 12.95 6.87 -1.24
CA LEU A 69 13.01 5.86 -0.19
C LEU A 69 14.00 4.79 -0.65
N ASN A 70 14.99 4.45 0.18
CA ASN A 70 15.88 3.34 -0.15
C ASN A 70 15.21 1.99 0.19
N ARG A 71 15.83 0.89 -0.26
CA ARG A 71 15.26 -0.44 -0.07
C ARG A 71 15.32 -0.91 1.40
N GLU A 72 16.30 -0.45 2.18
CA GLU A 72 16.43 -0.80 3.60
C GLU A 72 15.29 -0.18 4.42
N ASP A 73 15.04 1.12 4.24
CA ASP A 73 13.95 1.86 4.86
C ASP A 73 12.58 1.28 4.48
N PHE A 74 12.43 0.85 3.23
CA PHE A 74 11.24 0.12 2.80
C PHE A 74 11.07 -1.19 3.57
N ASN A 75 12.13 -2.00 3.66
CA ASN A 75 12.10 -3.28 4.36
C ASN A 75 11.83 -3.12 5.86
N MET A 76 12.23 -2.00 6.48
CA MET A 76 11.87 -1.69 7.87
C MET A 76 10.38 -1.42 8.06
N LYS A 77 9.65 -1.00 7.02
CA LYS A 77 8.23 -0.67 7.06
C LYS A 77 7.33 -1.80 6.55
N VAL A 78 7.82 -2.59 5.59
CA VAL A 78 7.03 -3.58 4.84
C VAL A 78 7.67 -4.95 4.93
N GLU A 79 6.85 -5.96 5.20
CA GLU A 79 7.21 -7.37 5.14
C GLU A 79 6.60 -8.01 3.89
N LEU A 80 7.45 -8.39 2.94
CA LEU A 80 7.02 -9.06 1.72
C LEU A 80 6.78 -10.54 1.98
N VAL A 81 5.52 -10.90 2.17
CA VAL A 81 5.07 -12.28 2.39
C VAL A 81 4.80 -12.99 1.05
N THR A 82 5.15 -14.26 0.99
CA THR A 82 4.68 -15.17 -0.06
C THR A 82 3.21 -15.52 0.19
N PRO A 83 2.38 -15.66 -0.86
CA PRO A 83 0.99 -16.06 -0.72
C PRO A 83 0.82 -17.42 -0.08
#